data_AF-A0A1H2L8L8-F1
#
_entry.id   AF-A0A1H2L8L8-F1
#
_cell.length_a   1.000
_cell.length_b   1.000
_cell.length_c   1.000
_cell.angle_alpha   90.00
_cell.angle_beta   90.00
_cell.angle_gamma   90.00
#
_symmetry.space_group_name_H-M   'P 1'
#
loop_
_entity.id
_entity.type
_entity.pdbx_description
1 polymer ?
#
loop_
_entity_poly.entity_id
_entity_poly.type
_entity_poly.pdbx_seq_one_letter_code
_entity_poly.pdbx_strand_id
1 'polypeptide(L)' 'MEWRVHVAPAVAVSEVEQAADDVVAANGRLNEAVAAARAAGATWERIGAAVGITRRAANERWG' A
#
# COMPACT_ATOMS: atom_id res chain seq x y z
N MET A 1 -17.71 -4.45 38.13
CA MET A 1 -16.83 -5.19 37.19
C MET A 1 -17.11 -4.68 35.76
N GLU A 2 -16.69 -3.46 35.44
CA GLU A 2 -17.04 -2.78 34.17
C GLU A 2 -15.84 -2.53 33.24
N TRP A 3 -14.62 -2.73 33.72
CA TRP A 3 -13.38 -2.40 33.00
C TRP A 3 -13.10 -3.28 31.77
N ARG A 4 -13.74 -4.46 31.63
CA ARG A 4 -13.50 -5.40 30.52
C ARG A 4 -14.20 -5.01 29.22
N VAL A 5 -15.29 -4.23 29.29
CA VAL A 5 -16.07 -3.84 28.10
C VAL A 5 -15.40 -2.68 27.34
N HIS A 6 -14.60 -1.86 28.02
CA HIS A 6 -13.92 -0.71 27.41
C HIS A 6 -12.60 -1.05 26.71
N VAL A 7 -12.01 -2.22 26.95
CA VAL A 7 -10.75 -2.64 26.31
C VAL A 7 -10.99 -3.20 24.90
N ALA A 8 -12.13 -3.86 24.67
CA ALA A 8 -12.48 -4.43 23.37
C ALA A 8 -12.52 -3.40 22.21
N PRO A 9 -13.12 -2.20 22.35
CA PRO A 9 -13.08 -1.19 21.30
C PRO A 9 -11.68 -0.58 21.11
N ALA A 10 -10.87 -0.45 22.18
CA ALA A 10 -9.51 0.08 22.06
C ALA A 10 -8.59 -0.89 21.29
N VAL A 11 -8.67 -2.19 21.57
CA VAL A 11 -7.93 -3.23 20.84
C VAL A 11 -8.38 -3.28 19.37
N ALA A 12 -9.68 -3.16 19.09
CA ALA A 12 -10.18 -3.12 17.71
C ALA A 12 -9.66 -1.93 16.90
N VAL A 13 -9.51 -0.75 17.54
CA VAL A 13 -8.90 0.42 16.88
C VAL A 13 -7.41 0.21 16.65
N SER A 14 -6.68 -0.38 17.61
CA SER A 14 -5.25 -0.67 17.43
C SER A 14 -4.98 -1.66 16.28
N GLU A 15 -5.84 -2.66 16.07
CA GLU A 15 -5.72 -3.55 14.91
C GLU A 15 -5.94 -2.79 13.58
N VAL A 16 -6.85 -1.82 13.56
CA VAL A 16 -7.07 -0.96 12.38
C VAL A 16 -5.88 -0.04 12.13
N GLU A 17 -5.30 0.55 13.18
CA GLU A 17 -4.08 1.37 13.09
C GLU A 17 -2.91 0.54 12.55
N GLN A 18 -2.70 -0.67 13.08
CA GLN A 18 -1.65 -1.56 12.61
C GLN A 18 -1.87 -1.96 11.13
N ALA A 19 -3.11 -2.30 10.75
CA ALA A 19 -3.42 -2.61 9.35
C ALA A 19 -3.21 -1.39 8.43
N ALA A 20 -3.50 -0.18 8.91
CA ALA A 20 -3.24 1.04 8.16
C ALA A 20 -1.74 1.27 7.96
N ASP A 21 -0.93 1.08 9.01
CA ASP A 21 0.52 1.16 8.95
C ASP A 21 1.10 0.12 7.97
N ASP A 22 0.58 -1.11 7.98
CA ASP A 22 0.98 -2.16 7.05
C ASP A 22 0.66 -1.79 5.60
N VAL A 23 -0.50 -1.18 5.35
CA VAL A 23 -0.88 -0.67 4.03
C VAL A 23 0.04 0.45 3.58
N VAL A 24 0.39 1.38 4.48
CA VAL A 24 1.34 2.47 4.18
C VAL A 24 2.72 1.90 3.84
N ALA A 25 3.23 0.97 4.65
CA ALA A 25 4.52 0.33 4.44
C ALA A 25 4.55 -0.47 3.13
N ALA A 26 3.48 -1.23 2.83
CA ALA A 26 3.37 -1.98 1.58
C ALA A 26 3.31 -1.06 0.36
N ASN A 27 2.58 0.06 0.43
CA ASN A 27 2.57 1.06 -0.64
C ASN A 27 3.93 1.73 -0.83
N GLY A 28 4.66 2.01 0.26
CA GLY A 28 6.04 2.51 0.20
C GLY A 28 6.95 1.57 -0.58
N ARG A 29 6.97 0.29 -0.21
CA ARG A 29 7.75 -0.76 -0.92
C ARG A 29 7.35 -0.87 -2.38
N LEU A 30 6.06 -0.77 -2.69
CA LEU A 30 5.57 -0.80 -4.08
C LEU A 30 6.12 0.38 -4.88
N ASN A 31 6.08 1.59 -4.32
CA ASN A 31 6.59 2.79 -4.99
C ASN A 31 8.11 2.68 -5.26
N GLU A 32 8.89 2.19 -4.30
CA GLU A 32 10.32 1.94 -4.47
C GLU A 32 10.59 0.91 -5.58
N ALA A 33 9.85 -0.21 -5.60
CA ALA A 33 9.97 -1.23 -6.63
C ALA A 33 9.63 -0.68 -8.03
N VAL A 34 8.61 0.17 -8.13
CA VAL A 34 8.25 0.84 -9.39
C VAL A 34 9.35 1.79 -9.85
N ALA A 35 9.90 2.60 -8.94
CA ALA A 35 11.01 3.50 -9.24
C ALA A 35 12.24 2.72 -9.74
N ALA A 36 12.60 1.62 -9.07
CA ALA A 36 13.69 0.74 -9.49
C ALA A 36 13.42 0.12 -10.87
N ALA A 37 12.20 -0.35 -11.12
CA ALA A 37 11.81 -0.91 -12.42
C ALA A 37 11.91 0.15 -13.54
N ARG A 38 11.51 1.40 -13.28
CA ARG A 38 11.66 2.51 -14.23
C ARG A 38 13.12 2.84 -14.49
N ALA A 39 13.95 2.90 -13.45
CA ALA A 39 15.39 3.12 -13.59
C ALA A 39 16.08 2.01 -14.40
N ALA A 40 15.58 0.77 -14.30
CA ALA A 40 16.02 -0.36 -15.12
C ALA A 40 15.46 -0.36 -16.55
N GLY A 41 14.65 0.64 -16.93
CA GLY A 41 14.11 0.79 -18.29
C GLY A 41 12.77 0.10 -18.55
N ALA A 42 12.09 -0.43 -17.53
CA ALA A 42 10.76 -1.04 -17.72
C ALA A 42 9.74 0.01 -18.18
N THR A 43 8.83 -0.39 -19.08
CA THR A 43 7.76 0.48 -19.58
C THR A 43 6.61 0.59 -18.56
N TRP A 44 5.88 1.71 -18.60
CA TRP A 44 4.65 1.88 -17.80
C TRP A 44 3.60 0.81 -18.08
N GLU A 45 3.61 0.22 -19.27
CA GLU A 45 2.71 -0.88 -19.63
C GLU A 45 3.07 -2.14 -18.84
N ARG A 46 4.36 -2.50 -18.79
CA ARG A 46 4.83 -3.66 -18.04
C ARG A 46 4.62 -3.49 -16.53
N ILE A 47 4.87 -2.29 -16.02
CA ILE A 47 4.65 -1.95 -14.59
C ILE A 47 3.16 -1.99 -14.26
N GLY A 48 2.30 -1.39 -15.09
CA GLY A 48 0.86 -1.43 -14.91
C GLY A 48 0.31 -2.86 -14.94
N ALA A 49 0.76 -3.68 -15.90
CA ALA A 49 0.36 -5.08 -15.98
C ALA A 49 0.76 -5.87 -14.72
N ALA A 50 1.94 -5.60 -14.15
CA ALA A 50 2.42 -6.30 -12.94
C ALA A 50 1.57 -6.00 -11.69
N VAL A 51 0.94 -4.83 -11.62
CA VAL A 51 0.11 -4.40 -10.48
C VAL A 51 -1.39 -4.39 -10.79
N GLY A 52 -1.79 -4.89 -11.96
CA GLY A 52 -3.19 -5.03 -12.37
C GLY A 52 -3.89 -3.73 -12.78
N ILE A 53 -3.14 -2.71 -13.21
CA ILE A 53 -3.70 -1.43 -13.67
C ILE A 53 -3.27 -1.09 -15.10
N THR A 54 -3.97 -0.15 -15.72
CA THR A 54 -3.64 0.27 -17.09
C THR A 54 -2.33 1.07 -17.13
N ARG A 55 -1.66 1.09 -18.29
CA ARG A 55 -0.48 1.96 -18.53
C ARG A 55 -0.73 3.41 -18.14
N ARG A 56 -1.92 3.95 -18.47
CA ARG A 56 -2.30 5.33 -18.16
C ARG A 56 -2.41 5.54 -16.65
N ALA A 57 -3.07 4.64 -15.94
CA ALA A 57 -3.17 4.69 -14.49
C ALA A 57 -1.80 4.56 -13.81
N ALA A 58 -0.91 3.69 -14.32
CA ALA A 58 0.46 3.59 -13.83
C ALA A 58 1.26 4.88 -14.04
N ASN A 59 1.14 5.50 -15.22
CA ASN A 59 1.80 6.77 -15.50
C ASN A 59 1.18 7.94 -14.73
N GLU A 60 -0.11 7.95 -14.42
CA GLU A 60 -0.71 8.98 -13.57
C GLU A 60 -0.28 8.83 -12.10
N ARG A 61 -0.12 7.58 -11.63
CA ARG A 61 0.27 7.28 -10.25
C ARG A 61 1.75 7.51 -9.96
N TRP A 62 2.64 7.21 -10.91
CA TRP A 62 4.10 7.21 -10.72
C TRP A 62 4.90 8.00 -11.77
N GLY A 63 4.23 8.53 -12.79
CA GLY A 63 4.87 9.26 -13.89
C GLY A 63 5.29 10.67 -13.55
#